data_AF-A0A845LRW8-F1
#
_entry.id   AF-A0A845LRW8-F1
#
_cell.length_a   1.000
_cell.length_b   1.000
_cell.length_c   1.000
_cell.angle_alpha   90.00
_cell.angle_beta   90.00
_cell.angle_gamma   90.00
#
_symmetry.space_group_name_H-M   'P 1'
#
loop_
_entity.id
_entity.type
_entity.pdbx_description
1 polymer ?
#
loop_
_entity_poly.entity_id
_entity_poly.type
_entity_poly.pdbx_seq_one_letter_code
_entity_poly.pdbx_strand_id
1 'polypeptide(L)'
;YEDYAINSTLFHWQSQSTTSVESPTGQRYIHHRENGHKILLFVREYKKEHGLTAPFIYLGKANYIKHEGSKPISFVWELEREMPASLVVRANKSLM
;
A
#
# COMPACT_ATOMS: atom_id res chain seq x y z
N TYR A 1 8.45 -8.14 -2.18
CA TYR A 1 7.41 -7.10 -2.16
C TYR A 1 6.08 -7.83 -2.19
N GLU A 2 5.39 -7.85 -1.06
CA GLU A 2 4.07 -8.45 -0.93
C GLU A 2 3.08 -7.34 -0.58
N ASP A 3 2.43 -6.81 -1.61
CA ASP A 3 1.40 -5.78 -1.46
C ASP A 3 0.04 -6.46 -1.64
N TYR A 4 -0.83 -6.45 -0.63
CA TYR A 4 -2.11 -7.14 -0.67
C TYR A 4 -3.16 -6.47 0.21
N ALA A 5 -4.43 -6.64 -0.17
CA ALA A 5 -5.56 -6.23 0.65
C ALA A 5 -5.77 -7.25 1.78
N ILE A 6 -5.76 -6.80 3.04
CA ILE A 6 -6.10 -7.65 4.19
C ILE A 6 -7.63 -7.81 4.27
N ASN A 7 -8.37 -6.73 4.06
CA ASN A 7 -9.83 -6.70 3.96
C ASN A 7 -10.28 -5.50 3.10
N SER A 8 -11.55 -5.06 3.18
CA SER A 8 -12.08 -3.94 2.40
C SER A 8 -11.45 -2.57 2.73
N THR A 9 -10.86 -2.38 3.91
CA THR A 9 -10.26 -1.10 4.33
C THR A 9 -8.78 -1.22 4.67
N LEU A 10 -8.29 -2.40 5.05
CA LEU A 10 -6.90 -2.63 5.45
C LEU A 10 -6.07 -3.15 4.28
N PHE A 11 -4.91 -2.54 4.10
CA PHE A 11 -3.96 -2.87 3.04
C PHE A 11 -2.56 -3.06 3.62
N HIS A 12 -1.93 -4.18 3.28
CA HIS A 12 -0.53 -4.46 3.59
C HIS A 12 0.35 -3.95 2.45
N TRP A 13 1.37 -3.17 2.79
CA TRP A 13 2.38 -2.70 1.84
C TRP A 13 3.78 -2.91 2.40
N GLN A 14 4.69 -3.43 1.57
CA GLN A 14 6.08 -3.62 1.97
C GLN A 14 6.98 -2.58 1.30
N SER A 15 7.80 -1.88 2.09
CA SER A 15 8.74 -0.89 1.59
C SER A 15 9.83 -1.52 0.72
N GLN A 16 10.58 -0.65 0.02
CA GLN A 16 11.81 -1.08 -0.65
C GLN A 16 12.81 -1.67 0.35
N SER A 17 13.62 -2.64 -0.10
CA SER A 17 14.53 -3.44 0.75
C SER A 17 15.54 -2.63 1.57
N THR A 18 15.86 -1.41 1.14
CA THR A 18 16.81 -0.51 1.80
C THR A 18 16.16 0.48 2.77
N THR A 19 14.84 0.61 2.75
CA THR A 19 14.12 1.57 3.62
C THR A 19 14.09 1.03 5.04
N SER A 20 14.68 1.77 5.99
CA SER A 20 14.64 1.44 7.41
C SER A 20 13.71 2.29 8.25
N VAL A 21 13.24 1.75 9.37
CA VAL A 21 12.35 2.49 10.29
C VAL A 21 13.01 3.80 10.71
N GLU A 22 14.31 3.78 10.93
CA GLU A 22 15.13 4.93 11.35
C GLU A 22 15.50 5.85 10.19
N SER A 23 15.31 5.41 8.94
CA SER A 23 15.60 6.23 7.77
C SER A 23 14.61 7.39 7.64
N PRO A 24 15.01 8.53 7.03
CA PRO A 24 14.10 9.65 6.80
C PRO A 24 12.82 9.25 6.04
N THR A 25 12.93 8.27 5.15
CA THR A 25 11.79 7.73 4.39
C THR A 25 10.86 6.91 5.28
N GLY A 26 11.40 6.03 6.15
CA GLY A 26 10.61 5.25 7.10
C GLY A 26 9.87 6.16 8.08
N GLN A 27 10.59 7.11 8.67
CA GLN A 27 10.02 8.12 9.57
C GLN A 27 8.93 8.97 8.90
N ARG A 28 9.08 9.31 7.62
CA ARG A 28 8.06 10.04 6.86
C ARG A 28 6.74 9.27 6.77
N TYR A 29 6.78 7.95 6.57
CA TYR A 29 5.57 7.14 6.51
C TYR A 29 4.91 7.00 7.89
N ILE A 30 5.72 6.73 8.91
CA ILE A 30 5.24 6.55 10.29
C ILE A 30 4.60 7.85 10.81
N HIS A 31 5.28 8.97 10.66
CA HIS A 31 4.85 10.29 11.16
C HIS A 31 4.11 11.12 10.10
N HIS A 32 3.51 10.48 9.07
CA HIS A 32 2.88 11.22 7.98
C HIS A 32 1.75 12.15 8.48
N ARG A 33 0.94 11.72 9.46
CA ARG A 33 -0.15 12.55 10.03
C ARG A 33 0.37 13.77 10.77
N GLU A 34 1.39 13.58 11.62
CA GLU A 34 2.00 14.65 12.40
C GLU A 34 2.63 15.71 11.49
N ASN A 35 3.21 15.28 10.37
CA ASN A 35 3.82 16.15 9.37
C ASN A 35 2.80 16.72 8.35
N GLY A 36 1.50 16.43 8.49
CA GLY A 36 0.46 16.87 7.55
C GLY A 36 0.53 16.23 6.16
N HIS A 37 1.32 15.17 5.99
CA HIS A 37 1.41 14.39 4.77
C HIS A 37 0.19 13.48 4.61
N LYS A 38 -0.25 13.29 3.37
CA LYS A 38 -1.36 12.40 3.00
C LYS A 38 -0.81 11.23 2.22
N ILE A 39 -1.13 10.02 2.64
CA ILE A 39 -0.77 8.81 1.90
C ILE A 39 -1.90 8.49 0.94
N LEU A 40 -1.55 8.29 -0.34
CA LEU A 40 -2.47 7.96 -1.42
C LEU A 40 -2.10 6.58 -1.97
N LEU A 41 -3.05 5.65 -1.94
CA LEU A 41 -2.81 4.29 -2.42
C LEU A 41 -3.25 4.16 -3.88
N PHE A 42 -2.31 3.67 -4.70
CA PHE A 42 -2.51 3.35 -6.11
C PHE A 42 -2.11 1.91 -6.34
N VAL A 43 -3.00 1.12 -6.94
CA VAL A 43 -2.75 -0.27 -7.28
C VAL A 43 -2.86 -0.48 -8.78
N ARG A 44 -2.18 -1.49 -9.30
CA ARG A 44 -2.36 -1.96 -10.66
C ARG A 44 -2.49 -3.47 -10.63
N GLU A 45 -3.42 -4.00 -11.40
CA GLU A 45 -3.67 -5.44 -11.47
C GLU A 45 -2.55 -6.16 -12.23
N TYR A 46 -2.04 -5.54 -13.29
CA TYR A 46 -1.01 -6.11 -14.15
C TYR A 46 0.10 -5.09 -14.43
N LYS A 47 1.33 -5.56 -14.65
CA LYS A 47 2.39 -4.68 -15.17
C LYS A 47 2.11 -4.25 -16.61
N LYS A 48 1.49 -5.14 -17.40
CA LYS A 48 1.06 -4.90 -18.77
C LYS A 48 -0.31 -5.54 -19.02
N GLU A 49 -1.17 -4.83 -19.72
CA GLU A 49 -2.46 -5.31 -20.23
C GLU A 49 -2.44 -5.12 -21.75
N HIS A 50 -2.65 -6.19 -22.52
CA HIS A 50 -2.58 -6.19 -23.99
C HIS A 50 -1.30 -5.54 -24.58
N GLY A 51 -0.16 -5.72 -23.93
CA GLY A 51 1.13 -5.17 -24.38
C GLY A 51 1.38 -3.71 -23.99
N LEU A 52 0.38 -3.01 -23.44
CA LEU A 52 0.48 -1.65 -22.90
C LEU A 52 0.65 -1.68 -21.39
N THR A 53 1.28 -0.65 -20.81
CA THR A 53 1.35 -0.51 -19.35
C THR A 53 -0.05 -0.29 -18.79
N ALA A 54 -0.48 -1.16 -17.88
CA ALA A 54 -1.81 -1.05 -17.28
C ALA A 54 -1.93 0.24 -16.44
N PRO A 55 -3.10 0.90 -16.42
CA PRO A 55 -3.31 2.09 -15.63
C PRO A 55 -3.27 1.80 -14.12
N PHE A 56 -2.86 2.80 -13.34
CA PHE A 56 -3.00 2.76 -11.89
C PHE A 56 -4.43 3.13 -11.49
N ILE A 57 -4.99 2.37 -10.55
CA ILE A 57 -6.29 2.61 -9.93
C ILE A 57 -6.06 3.26 -8.58
N TYR A 58 -6.69 4.41 -8.36
CA TYR A 58 -6.65 5.10 -7.09
C TYR A 58 -7.63 4.45 -6.10
N LEU A 59 -7.10 3.92 -4.98
CA LEU A 59 -7.92 3.30 -3.93
C LEU A 59 -8.46 4.32 -2.93
N GLY A 60 -7.72 5.39 -2.69
CA GLY A 60 -8.09 6.38 -1.68
C GLY A 60 -6.91 6.90 -0.89
N LYS A 61 -7.22 7.77 0.07
CA LYS A 61 -6.28 8.15 1.12
C LYS A 61 -6.20 7.02 2.13
N ALA A 62 -5.03 6.86 2.72
CA ALA A 62 -4.79 5.85 3.72
C ALA A 62 -4.11 6.45 4.96
N ASN A 63 -4.41 5.85 6.12
CA ASN A 63 -3.89 6.21 7.41
C ASN A 63 -2.99 5.08 7.93
N TYR A 64 -1.91 5.47 8.58
CA TYR A 64 -0.98 4.53 9.21
C TYR A 64 -1.66 3.85 10.40
N ILE A 65 -1.64 2.52 10.43
CA ILE A 65 -2.09 1.72 11.56
C ILE A 65 -0.90 1.16 12.34
N LYS A 66 -0.04 0.41 11.67
CA LYS A 66 1.14 -0.20 12.27
C LYS A 66 2.22 -0.50 11.24
N HIS A 67 3.45 -0.72 11.73
CA HIS A 67 4.53 -1.29 10.94
C HIS A 67 5.25 -2.41 11.70
N GLU A 68 5.90 -3.30 10.96
CA GLU A 68 6.73 -4.38 11.47
C GLU A 68 7.99 -4.53 10.61
N GLY A 69 9.09 -4.99 11.22
CA GLY A 69 10.38 -5.09 10.56
C GLY A 69 11.05 -3.74 10.31
N SER A 70 12.28 -3.78 9.79
CA SER A 70 13.04 -2.57 9.47
C SER A 70 13.75 -2.62 8.12
N LYS A 71 14.08 -3.76 7.52
CA LYS A 71 14.68 -3.79 6.16
C LYS A 71 14.25 -5.04 5.38
N PRO A 72 13.11 -5.02 4.66
CA PRO A 72 12.17 -3.90 4.50
C PRO A 72 11.23 -3.72 5.71
N ILE A 73 10.56 -2.57 5.75
CA ILE A 73 9.44 -2.31 6.66
C ILE A 73 8.14 -2.80 6.01
N SER A 74 7.34 -3.55 6.75
CA SER A 74 5.97 -3.89 6.39
C SER A 74 5.01 -2.93 7.08
N PHE A 75 4.12 -2.30 6.33
CA PHE A 75 3.12 -1.37 6.84
C PHE A 75 1.70 -1.94 6.67
N VAL A 76 0.85 -1.64 7.65
CA VAL A 76 -0.60 -1.78 7.52
C VAL A 76 -1.21 -0.39 7.44
N TRP A 77 -1.92 -0.16 6.34
CA TRP A 77 -2.63 1.07 6.06
C TRP A 77 -4.13 0.85 6.12
N GLU A 78 -4.87 1.79 6.68
CA GLU A 78 -6.33 1.84 6.67
C GLU A 78 -6.81 2.90 5.68
N LEU A 79 -7.58 2.48 4.68
CA LEU A 79 -8.21 3.38 3.73
C LEU A 79 -9.34 4.17 4.39
N GLU A 80 -9.41 5.47 4.09
CA GLU A 80 -10.53 6.33 4.54
C GLU A 80 -11.88 5.91 3.94
N ARG A 81 -11.86 5.16 2.83
CA ARG A 81 -13.05 4.62 2.17
C ARG A 81 -12.79 3.18 1.79
N GLU A 82 -13.84 2.36 1.86
CA GLU A 82 -13.75 0.96 1.46
C GLU A 82 -13.29 0.83 0.01
N MET A 83 -12.44 -0.17 -0.24
CA MET A 83 -12.06 -0.55 -1.59
C MET A 83 -13.31 -0.96 -2.38
N PRO A 84 -13.43 -0.52 -3.63
CA PRO A 84 -14.42 -1.07 -4.55
C PRO A 84 -14.37 -2.61 -4.54
N ALA A 85 -15.53 -3.26 -4.42
CA ALA A 85 -15.61 -4.73 -4.33
C ALA A 85 -14.93 -5.46 -5.50
N SER A 86 -14.90 -4.82 -6.68
CA SER A 86 -14.17 -5.32 -7.86
C SER A 86 -12.66 -5.49 -7.64
N LEU A 87 -12.06 -4.72 -6.72
CA LEU A 87 -10.63 -4.73 -6.41
C LEU A 87 -10.29 -5.69 -5.27
N VAL A 88 -11.17 -5.82 -4.28
CA VAL A 88 -10.98 -6.75 -3.13
C VAL A 88 -10.88 -8.20 -3.60
N VAL A 89 -11.75 -8.62 -4.52
CA VAL A 89 -11.76 -9.98 -5.07
C VAL A 89 -10.49 -10.29 -5.88
N ARG A 90 -9.85 -9.26 -6.45
CA ARG A 90 -8.72 -9.41 -7.37
C ARG A 90 -7.35 -9.27 -6.68
N ALA A 91 -7.24 -8.48 -5.61
CA ALA A 91 -6.02 -8.38 -4.81
C ALA A 91 -5.61 -9.74 -4.20
N ASN A 92 -6.58 -10.55 -3.76
CA ASN A 92 -6.35 -11.91 -3.28
C ASN A 92 -5.87 -12.89 -4.37
N LYS A 93 -6.07 -12.58 -5.66
CA LYS A 93 -5.66 -13.43 -6.78
C LYS A 93 -4.22 -13.22 -7.25
N SER A 94 -3.53 -12.16 -6.82
CA SER A 94 -2.11 -11.97 -7.19
C SER A 94 -1.14 -12.92 -6.46
N LEU A 95 -1.67 -13.83 -5.62
CA LEU A 95 -0.94 -14.83 -4.84
C LEU A 95 -1.07 -16.27 -5.39
N MET A 96 -1.57 -16.47 -6.62
CA MET A 96 -1.59 -17.77 -7.30
C MET A 96 -0.90 -17.74 -8.65
#